data_AF-A0A0B7J9T8-F1
#
_entry.id   AF-A0A0B7J9T8-F1
#
_cell.length_a   1.000
_cell.length_b   1.000
_cell.length_c   1.000
_cell.angle_alpha   90.00
_cell.angle_beta   90.00
_cell.angle_gamma   90.00
#
_symmetry.space_group_name_H-M   'P 1'
#
loop_
_entity.id
_entity.type
_entity.pdbx_description
1 polymer ?
#
loop_
_entity_poly.entity_id
_entity_poly.type
_entity_poly.pdbx_seq_one_letter_code
_entity_poly.pdbx_strand_id
1 'polypeptide(L)'
;MTKFGIVAIINLLFIAGCSVGEPVRISANGMVKWSDGHTEGMHVSQTGSSLTFANYSNEVGAPALVIFARIDSARNDNCEYFYVETAVKKRLKVCETGEVTLFNRGKVVKVGHMVKPRY
;
A
#
# COMPACT_ATOMS: atom_id res chain seq x y z
N MET A 1 46.96 -34.87 -45.37
CA MET A 1 45.60 -34.30 -45.46
C MET A 1 45.14 -33.93 -44.06
N THR A 2 45.24 -32.65 -43.71
CA THR A 2 44.82 -32.14 -42.40
C THR A 2 44.28 -30.73 -42.60
N LYS A 3 43.07 -30.49 -42.12
CA LYS A 3 42.61 -29.22 -41.53
C LYS A 3 41.21 -29.45 -40.95
N PHE A 4 41.20 -29.75 -39.65
CA PHE A 4 40.00 -29.82 -38.83
C PHE A 4 39.39 -28.41 -38.73
N GLY A 5 38.12 -28.29 -39.10
CA GLY A 5 37.32 -27.10 -38.88
C GLY A 5 37.00 -26.95 -37.39
N ILE A 6 37.22 -25.76 -36.86
CA ILE A 6 36.77 -25.37 -35.52
C ILE A 6 35.59 -24.43 -35.72
N VAL A 7 34.38 -24.96 -35.56
CA VAL A 7 33.15 -24.17 -35.46
C VAL A 7 33.11 -23.58 -34.05
N ALA A 8 33.29 -22.28 -33.93
CA ALA A 8 33.15 -21.56 -32.67
C ALA A 8 31.66 -21.39 -32.34
N ILE A 9 31.18 -22.14 -31.34
CA ILE A 9 29.82 -22.02 -30.82
C ILE A 9 29.83 -20.84 -29.83
N ILE A 10 29.29 -19.70 -30.25
CA ILE A 10 29.09 -18.54 -29.38
C ILE A 10 27.86 -18.81 -28.52
N ASN A 11 28.09 -19.20 -27.26
CA ASN A 11 27.05 -19.24 -26.23
C ASN A 11 26.64 -17.81 -25.87
N LEU A 12 25.56 -17.30 -26.47
CA LEU A 12 24.86 -16.11 -25.98
C LEU A 12 24.14 -16.48 -24.67
N LEU A 13 24.74 -16.18 -23.52
CA LEU A 13 24.00 -16.06 -22.27
C LEU A 13 23.14 -14.79 -22.36
N PHE A 14 21.86 -14.94 -22.70
CA PHE A 14 20.86 -13.91 -22.44
C PHE A 14 20.65 -13.83 -20.92
N ILE A 15 21.41 -12.94 -20.27
CA ILE A 15 21.08 -12.50 -18.92
C ILE A 15 19.89 -11.56 -19.08
N ALA A 16 18.69 -12.12 -19.07
CA ALA A 16 17.48 -11.34 -18.84
C ALA A 16 17.56 -10.78 -17.42
N GLY A 17 18.20 -9.62 -17.27
CA GLY A 17 18.17 -8.86 -16.04
C GLY A 17 16.71 -8.50 -15.77
N CYS A 18 16.10 -9.11 -14.76
CA CYS A 18 14.86 -8.62 -14.22
C CYS A 18 15.13 -7.20 -13.70
N SER A 19 14.77 -6.18 -14.48
CA SER A 19 14.70 -4.82 -13.96
C SER A 19 13.56 -4.80 -12.95
N VAL A 20 13.85 -5.12 -11.69
CA VAL A 20 12.95 -4.81 -10.59
C VAL A 20 12.89 -3.29 -10.58
N GLY A 21 11.78 -2.72 -11.04
CA GLY A 21 11.59 -1.28 -11.08
C GLY A 21 11.86 -0.68 -9.70
N GLU A 22 12.42 0.52 -9.65
CA GLU A 22 12.70 1.19 -8.38
C GLU A 22 11.42 1.25 -7.53
N PRO A 23 11.47 0.89 -6.24
CA PRO A 23 10.30 0.91 -5.37
C PRO A 23 9.65 2.30 -5.37
N VAL A 24 8.33 2.38 -5.60
CA VAL A 24 7.65 3.68 -5.50
C VAL A 24 7.59 4.06 -4.02
N ARG A 25 8.27 5.15 -3.68
CA ARG A 25 8.24 5.74 -2.35
C ARG A 25 6.98 6.59 -2.21
N ILE A 26 6.03 6.11 -1.41
CA ILE A 26 4.83 6.88 -1.12
C ILE A 26 5.13 7.87 0.00
N SER A 27 5.07 9.15 -0.31
CA SER A 27 5.17 10.21 0.69
C SER A 27 3.87 10.27 1.50
N ALA A 28 3.95 9.94 2.79
CA ALA A 28 2.83 10.14 3.70
C ALA A 28 2.54 11.64 3.84
N ASN A 29 1.26 12.02 3.86
CA ASN A 29 0.77 13.38 4.16
C ASN A 29 -0.27 13.37 5.31
N GLY A 30 -0.54 12.19 5.86
CA GLY A 30 -1.41 11.95 7.00
C GLY A 30 -0.85 10.82 7.86
N MET A 31 -1.41 10.65 9.04
CA MET A 31 -0.89 9.70 10.02
C MET A 31 -2.00 9.25 10.96
N VAL A 32 -2.00 7.97 11.31
CA VAL A 32 -2.92 7.39 12.30
C VAL A 32 -2.11 6.92 13.50
N LYS A 33 -2.50 7.37 14.68
CA LYS A 33 -2.00 6.82 15.94
C LYS A 33 -3.02 5.81 16.45
N TRP A 34 -2.62 4.54 16.46
CA TRP A 34 -3.41 3.43 16.94
C TRP A 34 -3.45 3.40 18.48
N SER A 35 -4.50 2.80 19.03
CA SER A 35 -4.67 2.60 20.47
C SER A 35 -3.60 1.72 21.11
N ASP A 36 -2.91 0.89 20.31
CA ASP A 36 -1.76 0.09 20.75
C ASP A 36 -0.45 0.90 20.83
N GLY A 37 -0.52 2.22 20.61
CA GLY A 37 0.62 3.14 20.67
C GLY A 37 1.42 3.26 19.37
N HIS A 38 1.19 2.38 18.38
CA HIS A 38 1.88 2.45 17.09
C HIS A 38 1.33 3.58 16.24
N THR A 39 2.22 4.18 15.46
CA THR A 39 1.87 5.25 14.52
C THR A 39 2.14 4.77 13.11
N GLU A 40 1.17 4.97 12.22
CA GLU A 40 1.26 4.52 10.82
C GLU A 40 1.05 5.71 9.89
N GLY A 41 2.02 5.95 9.01
CA GLY A 41 1.92 6.99 7.99
C GLY A 41 0.96 6.57 6.88
N MET A 42 0.26 7.52 6.29
CA MET A 42 -0.57 7.28 5.13
C MET A 42 -0.56 8.46 4.16
N HIS A 43 -0.82 8.15 2.91
CA HIS A 43 -1.09 9.11 1.86
C HIS A 43 -2.59 9.22 1.62
N VAL A 44 -3.14 10.40 1.90
CA VAL A 44 -4.49 10.82 1.58
C VAL A 44 -4.48 11.44 0.19
N SER A 45 -5.29 10.94 -0.73
CA SER A 45 -5.42 11.55 -2.06
C SER A 45 -5.94 12.99 -1.93
N GLN A 46 -5.67 13.81 -2.94
CA GLN A 46 -6.07 15.24 -2.94
C GLN A 46 -7.58 15.45 -2.72
N THR A 47 -8.41 14.51 -3.18
CA THR A 47 -9.87 14.55 -3.05
C THR A 47 -10.38 13.81 -1.80
N GLY A 48 -9.48 13.19 -1.02
CA GLY A 48 -9.82 12.29 0.08
C GLY A 48 -10.52 11.01 -0.37
N SER A 49 -10.55 10.70 -1.67
CA SER A 49 -11.21 9.50 -2.19
C SER A 49 -10.44 8.21 -1.92
N SER A 50 -9.16 8.29 -1.57
CA SER A 50 -8.36 7.13 -1.22
C SER A 50 -7.34 7.43 -0.12
N LEU A 51 -7.06 6.39 0.66
CA LEU A 51 -6.06 6.36 1.71
C LEU A 51 -5.11 5.20 1.41
N THR A 52 -3.82 5.49 1.32
CA THR A 52 -2.79 4.46 1.11
C THR A 52 -1.88 4.46 2.32
N PHE A 53 -1.89 3.37 3.09
CA PHE A 53 -0.94 3.24 4.21
C PHE A 53 0.47 3.11 3.62
N ALA A 54 1.35 4.00 4.06
CA ALA A 54 2.64 4.22 3.43
C ALA A 54 3.55 3.02 3.68
N ASN A 55 3.79 2.25 2.62
CA ASN A 55 4.84 1.25 2.55
C ASN A 55 5.52 1.37 1.17
N TYR A 56 6.64 0.68 0.97
CA TYR A 56 7.32 0.63 -0.32
C TYR A 56 6.47 -0.14 -1.32
N SER A 57 6.19 0.45 -2.49
CA SER A 57 5.59 -0.33 -3.58
C SER A 57 6.66 -1.20 -4.23
N ASN A 58 6.33 -2.45 -4.55
CA ASN A 58 7.13 -3.33 -5.41
C ASN A 58 8.56 -3.65 -4.90
N GLU A 59 8.89 -3.36 -3.64
CA GLU A 59 10.14 -3.83 -3.02
C GLU A 59 10.04 -5.33 -2.70
N VAL A 60 11.09 -6.08 -3.03
CA VAL A 60 11.13 -7.52 -2.79
C VAL A 60 11.08 -7.79 -1.28
N GLY A 61 10.02 -8.46 -0.82
CA GLY A 61 9.81 -8.79 0.60
C GLY A 61 9.04 -7.73 1.39
N ALA A 62 8.73 -6.57 0.81
CA ALA A 62 7.86 -5.59 1.45
C ALA A 62 6.39 -6.05 1.42
N PRO A 63 5.59 -5.73 2.46
CA PRO A 63 4.15 -5.94 2.43
C PRO A 63 3.52 -5.20 1.24
N ALA A 64 2.57 -5.84 0.56
CA ALA A 64 1.83 -5.22 -0.53
C ALA A 64 1.16 -3.92 -0.07
N LEU A 65 1.18 -2.91 -0.94
CA LEU A 65 0.47 -1.66 -0.71
C LEU A 65 -1.02 -1.93 -0.46
N VAL A 66 -1.53 -1.36 0.62
CA VAL A 66 -2.94 -1.43 0.95
C VAL A 66 -3.57 -0.08 0.65
N ILE A 67 -4.34 -0.04 -0.44
CA ILE A 67 -5.11 1.13 -0.86
C ILE A 67 -6.56 0.94 -0.39
N PHE A 68 -7.05 1.93 0.33
CA PHE A 68 -8.42 2.04 0.78
C PHE A 68 -9.14 3.06 -0.10
N ALA A 69 -10.13 2.62 -0.86
CA ALA A 69 -10.98 3.48 -1.67
C ALA A 69 -12.24 3.87 -0.90
N ARG A 70 -12.67 5.13 -0.98
CA ARG A 70 -13.87 5.63 -0.30
C ARG A 70 -15.12 4.99 -0.92
N ILE A 71 -16.09 4.67 -0.08
CA ILE A 71 -17.42 4.23 -0.48
C ILE A 71 -18.34 5.45 -0.42
N ASP A 72 -18.55 6.11 -1.56
CA ASP A 72 -19.30 7.36 -1.60
C ASP A 72 -20.76 7.22 -1.11
N SER A 73 -21.36 6.03 -1.27
CA SER A 73 -22.73 5.74 -0.85
C SER A 73 -22.89 5.30 0.61
N ALA A 74 -21.79 5.17 1.37
CA ALA A 74 -21.83 4.64 2.74
C ALA A 74 -21.56 5.69 3.82
N ARG A 75 -21.57 6.99 3.47
CA ARG A 75 -21.38 8.06 4.46
C ARG A 75 -22.51 8.03 5.48
N ASN A 76 -22.16 7.88 6.74
CA ASN A 76 -23.12 7.86 7.85
C ASN A 76 -22.53 8.59 9.06
N ASP A 77 -23.34 9.39 9.76
CA ASP A 77 -23.00 10.05 11.02
C ASP A 77 -21.65 10.81 10.99
N ASN A 78 -21.41 11.62 9.95
CA ASN A 78 -20.15 12.36 9.74
C ASN A 78 -18.89 11.48 9.64
N CYS A 79 -19.06 10.20 9.28
CA CYS A 79 -17.96 9.27 9.04
C CYS A 79 -17.96 8.77 7.59
N GLU A 80 -16.76 8.67 7.04
CA GLU A 80 -16.46 8.10 5.74
C GLU A 80 -15.99 6.65 5.90
N TYR A 81 -16.43 5.79 4.98
CA TYR A 81 -16.01 4.40 4.93
C TYR A 81 -15.14 4.16 3.71
N PHE A 82 -14.13 3.34 3.90
CA PHE A 82 -13.22 2.94 2.86
C PHE A 82 -13.08 1.41 2.84
N TYR A 83 -12.76 0.85 1.68
CA TYR A 83 -12.56 -0.59 1.50
C TYR A 83 -11.32 -0.87 0.67
N VAL A 84 -10.76 -2.06 0.86
CA VAL A 84 -9.67 -2.56 0.03
C VAL A 84 -10.27 -3.45 -1.05
N GLU A 85 -10.07 -3.13 -2.33
CA GLU A 85 -10.65 -3.91 -3.44
C GLU A 85 -10.15 -5.36 -3.43
N THR A 86 -8.85 -5.56 -3.21
CA THR A 86 -8.22 -6.89 -3.13
C THR A 86 -8.59 -7.66 -1.86
N ALA A 87 -9.21 -7.01 -0.88
CA ALA A 87 -9.61 -7.58 0.39
C ALA A 87 -10.91 -6.94 0.88
N VAL A 88 -12.02 -7.15 0.17
CA VAL A 88 -13.33 -6.49 0.38
C VAL A 88 -13.85 -6.55 1.83
N LYS A 89 -13.39 -7.54 2.61
CA LYS A 89 -13.73 -7.70 4.03
C LYS A 89 -12.91 -6.81 4.98
N LYS A 90 -11.89 -6.10 4.48
CA LYS A 90 -11.08 -5.13 5.21
C LYS A 90 -11.61 -3.73 4.90
N ARG A 91 -12.06 -3.02 5.93
CA ARG A 91 -12.65 -1.69 5.81
C ARG A 91 -12.06 -0.73 6.82
N LEU A 92 -12.01 0.54 6.47
CA LEU A 92 -11.63 1.63 7.37
C LEU A 92 -12.84 2.55 7.53
N LYS A 93 -13.11 2.98 8.75
CA LYS A 93 -14.05 4.08 9.04
C LYS A 93 -13.22 5.24 9.58
N VAL A 94 -13.41 6.42 9.01
CA VAL A 94 -12.76 7.66 9.46
C VAL A 94 -13.85 8.67 9.73
N CYS A 95 -13.94 9.17 10.95
CA CYS A 95 -14.92 10.18 11.35
C CYS A 95 -14.32 11.57 11.31
N GLU A 96 -15.17 12.59 11.17
CA GLU A 96 -14.77 14.01 11.19
C GLU A 96 -14.02 14.40 12.47
N THR A 97 -14.31 13.73 13.59
CA THR A 97 -13.58 13.86 14.87
C THR A 97 -12.11 13.42 14.79
N GLY A 98 -11.73 12.78 13.69
CA GLY A 98 -10.43 12.13 13.51
C GLY A 98 -10.40 10.70 14.03
N GLU A 99 -11.48 10.15 14.59
CA GLU A 99 -11.51 8.74 15.01
C GLU A 99 -11.35 7.81 13.79
N VAL A 100 -10.49 6.80 13.93
CA VAL A 100 -10.22 5.80 12.90
C VAL A 100 -10.51 4.41 13.45
N THR A 101 -11.35 3.65 12.75
CA THR A 101 -11.62 2.24 13.08
C THR A 101 -11.29 1.34 11.89
N LEU A 102 -10.45 0.34 12.12
CA LEU A 102 -10.13 -0.70 11.15
C LEU A 102 -10.99 -1.93 11.43
N PHE A 103 -11.68 -2.40 10.40
CA PHE A 103 -12.49 -3.61 10.42
C PHE A 103 -11.85 -4.70 9.57
N ASN A 104 -11.96 -5.94 10.03
CA ASN A 104 -11.68 -7.12 9.23
C ASN A 104 -12.79 -8.14 9.42
N ARG A 105 -13.45 -8.54 8.33
CA ARG A 105 -14.58 -9.48 8.33
C ARG A 105 -15.70 -9.05 9.30
N GLY A 106 -16.01 -7.74 9.32
CA GLY A 106 -17.06 -7.17 10.16
C GLY A 106 -16.71 -7.01 11.64
N LYS A 107 -15.49 -7.40 12.05
CA LYS A 107 -15.01 -7.20 13.43
C LYS A 107 -14.05 -6.02 13.49
N VAL A 108 -14.14 -5.23 14.56
CA VAL A 108 -13.14 -4.20 14.87
C VAL A 108 -11.82 -4.91 15.21
N VAL A 109 -10.75 -4.54 14.50
CA VAL A 109 -9.40 -5.08 14.75
C VAL A 109 -8.47 -4.03 15.34
N LYS A 110 -8.65 -2.75 14.99
CA LYS A 110 -7.91 -1.63 15.56
C LYS A 110 -8.79 -0.40 15.64
N VAL A 111 -8.55 0.43 16.66
CA VAL A 111 -9.08 1.79 16.79
C VAL A 111 -7.93 2.75 17.00
N GLY A 112 -8.08 3.98 16.54
CA GLY A 112 -7.05 5.01 16.61
C GLY A 112 -7.61 6.39 16.29
N HIS A 113 -6.71 7.34 16.12
CA HIS A 113 -7.07 8.70 15.73
C HIS A 113 -6.08 9.26 14.71
N MET A 114 -6.60 10.08 13.81
CA MET A 114 -5.83 10.91 12.90
C MET A 114 -4.97 11.88 13.70
N VAL A 115 -3.68 11.93 13.38
CA VAL A 115 -2.73 12.88 13.95
C VAL A 115 -2.04 13.66 12.83
N LYS A 116 -1.69 14.91 13.12
CA LYS A 116 -0.85 15.69 12.20
C LYS A 116 0.54 15.06 12.16
N PRO A 117 1.12 14.83 10.97
CA PRO A 117 2.51 14.41 10.88
C PRO A 117 3.41 15.48 11.52
N ARG A 118 4.36 15.06 12.35
CA ARG A 118 5.43 15.94 12.85
C ARG A 118 6.56 15.88 11.82
N TYR A 119 6.66 16.90 10.97
CA TYR A 119 7.84 17.14 10.15
C TYR A 119 8.75 18.13 10.87
#